data_AF-A0AAV8V1D5-F1
#
_entry.id   AF-A0AAV8V1D5-F1
#
_cell.length_a   1.000
_cell.length_b   1.000
_cell.length_c   1.000
_cell.angle_alpha   90.00
_cell.angle_beta   90.00
_cell.angle_gamma   90.00
#
_symmetry.space_group_name_H-M   'P 1'
#
loop_
_entity.id
_entity.type
_entity.pdbx_description
1 polymer ?
#
loop_
_entity_poly.entity_id
_entity_poly.type
_entity_poly.pdbx_seq_one_letter_code
_entity_poly.pdbx_strand_id
1 'polypeptide(L)'
;MEEQAVHEERDLCAVCLSQDATVKFRPCGHRMVCDCCLPFLDEPHCIICRRHIELVEDGDRQVKWGEAFRFRLEAEAMDLQNTFQVLFLGPGSVSTRALVRELCSTLSSDNKRRFFRRNVRRSSTISEEEFVVGAEWSARFQCNGYIRGARHRFSSLQVATTPTRGAVARIYEEIVPDMVVLCCDYHDPESFMNMVRWDKALRLRCKVPRMWIVQIHSGLDESPSVLNVAGSVEKVLADAQASVSFQAPWSVQQVCVDGWFNVGLSEVVKAISRNSYSHRRANWRGSIDQPLKKHSIVKRPEKATEKAGA
;
A
#
# COMPACT_ATOMS: atom_id res chain seq x y z
N MET A 1 -9.60 -26.62 -48.24
CA MET A 1 -10.26 -25.50 -47.55
C MET A 1 -9.37 -25.15 -46.38
N GLU A 2 -8.47 -24.20 -46.58
CA GLU A 2 -7.61 -23.68 -45.51
C GLU A 2 -8.43 -22.61 -44.78
N GLU A 3 -8.79 -22.89 -43.52
CA GLU A 3 -9.31 -21.89 -42.59
C GLU A 3 -8.22 -20.84 -42.35
N GLN A 4 -8.36 -19.68 -42.97
CA GLN A 4 -7.58 -18.50 -42.63
C GLN A 4 -7.97 -18.06 -41.22
N ALA A 5 -7.12 -18.40 -40.25
CA ALA A 5 -7.19 -17.85 -38.91
C ALA A 5 -6.99 -16.33 -39.01
N VAL A 6 -8.09 -15.58 -38.92
CA VAL A 6 -8.06 -14.12 -38.74
C VAL A 6 -7.41 -13.87 -37.38
N HIS A 7 -6.15 -13.47 -37.39
CA HIS A 7 -5.50 -12.92 -36.22
C HIS A 7 -6.18 -11.59 -35.91
N GLU A 8 -7.21 -11.61 -35.07
CA GLU A 8 -7.72 -10.40 -34.41
C GLU A 8 -6.58 -9.84 -33.55
N GLU A 9 -5.95 -8.77 -34.04
CA GLU A 9 -5.04 -7.97 -33.24
C GLU A 9 -5.81 -7.51 -32.01
N ARG A 10 -5.42 -8.02 -30.83
CA ARG A 10 -6.00 -7.58 -29.57
C ARG A 10 -5.50 -6.17 -29.29
N ASP A 11 -6.41 -5.21 -29.31
CA ASP A 11 -6.14 -3.86 -28.82
C ASP A 11 -5.83 -3.94 -27.32
N LEU A 12 -4.54 -3.95 -26.96
CA LEU A 12 -4.13 -3.93 -25.56
C LEU A 12 -4.32 -2.52 -24.98
N CYS A 13 -4.65 -2.46 -23.70
CA CYS A 13 -4.75 -1.22 -22.96
C CYS A 13 -3.41 -0.48 -22.96
N ALA A 14 -3.40 0.74 -23.44
CA ALA A 14 -2.21 1.58 -23.54
C ALA A 14 -1.60 1.98 -22.18
N VAL A 15 -2.34 1.81 -21.08
CA VAL A 15 -1.88 2.16 -19.73
C VAL A 15 -1.21 0.96 -19.05
N CYS A 16 -1.88 -0.19 -18.96
CA CYS A 16 -1.32 -1.36 -18.27
C CYS A 16 -0.61 -2.36 -19.19
N LEU A 17 -0.81 -2.27 -20.51
CA LEU A 17 -0.30 -3.20 -21.52
C LEU A 17 -0.59 -4.68 -21.26
N SER A 18 -1.55 -4.96 -20.37
CA SER A 18 -1.80 -6.30 -19.81
C SER A 18 -3.22 -6.80 -20.06
N GLN A 19 -4.17 -5.90 -20.28
CA GLN A 19 -5.59 -6.20 -20.48
C GLN A 19 -6.06 -5.64 -21.81
N ASP A 20 -7.11 -6.20 -22.39
CA ASP A 20 -7.71 -5.68 -23.61
C ASP A 20 -8.37 -4.30 -23.36
N ALA A 21 -8.29 -3.42 -24.35
CA ALA A 21 -8.88 -2.08 -24.34
C ALA A 21 -10.40 -2.15 -24.57
N THR A 22 -11.15 -2.35 -23.49
CA THR A 22 -12.61 -2.53 -23.56
C THR A 22 -13.39 -1.21 -23.66
N VAL A 23 -12.77 -0.09 -23.28
CA VAL A 23 -13.47 1.18 -23.09
C VAL A 23 -13.38 2.07 -24.33
N LYS A 24 -14.53 2.46 -24.89
CA LYS A 24 -14.63 3.35 -26.05
C LYS A 24 -14.91 4.79 -25.61
N PHE A 25 -14.12 5.73 -26.11
CA PHE A 25 -14.31 7.16 -25.83
C PHE A 25 -15.20 7.82 -26.87
N ARG A 26 -16.11 8.69 -26.44
CA ARG A 26 -16.92 9.53 -27.33
C ARG A 26 -16.55 11.01 -27.19
N PRO A 27 -16.58 11.76 -28.29
CA PRO A 27 -17.12 11.37 -29.61
C PRO A 27 -16.12 10.67 -30.54
N CYS A 28 -14.83 10.58 -30.20
CA CYS A 28 -13.79 10.15 -31.14
C CYS A 28 -13.83 8.66 -31.53
N GLY A 29 -14.45 7.80 -30.72
CA GLY A 29 -14.64 6.37 -31.00
C GLY A 29 -13.44 5.47 -30.69
N HIS A 30 -12.32 6.00 -30.21
CA HIS A 30 -11.12 5.21 -29.91
C HIS A 30 -11.33 4.29 -28.69
N ARG A 31 -10.76 3.08 -28.76
CA ARG A 31 -10.71 2.10 -27.66
C ARG A 31 -9.26 1.86 -27.28
N MET A 32 -8.82 2.43 -26.15
CA MET A 32 -7.39 2.41 -25.80
C MET A 32 -7.10 2.04 -24.37
N VAL A 33 -8.12 2.03 -23.52
CA VAL A 33 -7.96 1.84 -22.09
C VAL A 33 -8.90 0.73 -21.65
N CYS A 34 -8.43 -0.13 -20.74
CA CYS A 34 -9.30 -1.12 -20.14
C CYS A 34 -10.20 -0.47 -19.07
N ASP A 35 -11.19 -1.23 -18.68
CA ASP A 35 -12.05 -0.92 -17.55
C ASP A 35 -11.31 -0.91 -16.20
N CYS A 36 -10.01 -1.16 -16.11
CA CYS A 36 -9.26 -0.96 -14.87
C CYS A 36 -8.50 0.37 -14.88
N CYS A 37 -8.01 0.78 -16.05
CA CYS A 37 -7.09 1.90 -16.17
C CYS A 37 -7.74 3.27 -16.41
N LEU A 38 -9.03 3.31 -16.76
CA LEU A 38 -9.78 4.55 -16.99
C LEU A 38 -9.61 5.64 -15.90
N PRO A 39 -9.59 5.34 -14.58
CA PRO A 39 -9.51 6.36 -13.53
C PRO A 39 -8.15 7.05 -13.45
N PHE A 40 -7.10 6.42 -13.98
CA PHE A 40 -5.75 6.99 -13.96
C PHE A 40 -5.53 8.01 -15.07
N LEU A 41 -6.54 8.23 -15.93
CA LEU A 41 -6.51 9.33 -16.88
C LEU A 41 -6.81 10.63 -16.14
N ASP A 42 -5.75 11.40 -15.92
CA ASP A 42 -5.78 12.68 -15.20
C ASP A 42 -6.66 13.76 -15.84
N GLU A 43 -6.92 13.62 -17.14
CA GLU A 43 -7.68 14.56 -17.95
C GLU A 43 -8.70 13.83 -18.84
N PRO A 44 -9.86 14.46 -19.12
CA PRO A 44 -10.88 13.92 -20.02
C PRO A 44 -10.46 14.07 -21.50
N HIS A 45 -9.27 13.61 -21.88
CA HIS A 45 -8.77 13.70 -23.25
C HIS A 45 -8.36 12.32 -23.77
N CYS A 46 -8.74 12.01 -25.00
CA CYS A 46 -8.33 10.76 -25.65
C CYS A 46 -6.82 10.77 -25.90
N ILE A 47 -6.11 9.74 -25.44
CA ILE A 47 -4.64 9.66 -25.59
C ILE A 47 -4.15 9.59 -27.05
N ILE A 48 -4.98 9.14 -28.01
CA ILE A 48 -4.65 9.15 -29.44
C ILE A 48 -4.86 10.54 -30.02
N CYS A 49 -6.12 10.98 -30.06
CA CYS A 49 -6.51 12.16 -30.84
C CYS A 49 -6.59 13.45 -30.04
N ARG A 50 -6.35 13.39 -28.72
CA ARG A 50 -6.44 14.49 -27.75
C ARG A 50 -7.78 15.19 -27.68
N ARG A 51 -8.81 14.65 -28.34
CA ARG A 51 -10.18 15.19 -28.27
C ARG A 51 -10.76 14.99 -26.86
N HIS A 52 -11.51 15.97 -26.40
CA HIS A 52 -12.22 15.90 -25.12
C HIS A 52 -13.21 14.70 -25.10
N ILE A 53 -13.23 13.98 -23.99
CA ILE A 53 -14.06 12.80 -23.75
C ILE A 53 -15.31 13.26 -23.00
N GLU A 54 -16.46 13.10 -23.65
CA GLU A 54 -17.76 13.45 -23.06
C GLU A 54 -18.41 12.22 -22.39
N LEU A 55 -18.37 11.10 -23.10
CA LEU A 55 -18.97 9.84 -22.70
C LEU A 55 -17.96 8.71 -22.84
N VAL A 56 -18.15 7.73 -21.98
CA VAL A 56 -17.39 6.49 -21.93
C VAL A 56 -18.36 5.34 -22.15
N GLU A 57 -18.07 4.48 -23.13
CA GLU A 57 -18.83 3.27 -23.41
C GLU A 57 -18.02 2.04 -22.99
N ASP A 58 -18.60 1.18 -22.15
CA ASP A 58 -18.03 -0.10 -21.70
C ASP A 58 -19.08 -1.20 -21.86
N GLY A 59 -18.95 -1.99 -22.93
CA GLY A 59 -20.01 -2.87 -23.41
C GLY A 59 -21.29 -2.09 -23.76
N ASP A 60 -22.41 -2.47 -23.14
CA ASP A 60 -23.71 -1.80 -23.34
C ASP A 60 -23.92 -0.58 -22.43
N ARG A 61 -22.96 -0.28 -21.54
CA ARG A 61 -23.07 0.83 -20.59
C ARG A 61 -22.47 2.09 -21.20
N GLN A 62 -23.22 3.19 -21.16
CA GLN A 62 -22.72 4.52 -21.50
C GLN A 62 -22.85 5.43 -20.28
N VAL A 63 -21.77 6.10 -19.92
CA VAL A 63 -21.71 6.96 -18.74
C VAL A 63 -20.95 8.23 -19.10
N LYS A 64 -21.40 9.39 -18.59
CA LYS A 64 -20.64 10.65 -18.72
C LYS A 64 -19.28 10.49 -18.05
N TRP A 65 -18.23 11.07 -18.64
CA TRP A 65 -16.87 10.97 -18.09
C TRP A 65 -16.82 11.27 -16.58
N GLY A 66 -17.42 12.39 -16.15
CA GLY A 66 -17.42 12.80 -14.75
C GLY A 66 -18.21 11.89 -13.80
N GLU A 67 -19.14 11.09 -14.32
CA GLU A 67 -19.87 10.06 -13.56
C GLU A 67 -19.09 8.75 -13.54
N ALA A 68 -18.51 8.33 -14.67
CA ALA A 68 -17.65 7.16 -14.77
C ALA A 68 -16.44 7.27 -13.83
N PHE A 69 -15.85 8.46 -13.76
CA PHE A 69 -14.76 8.77 -12.83
C PHE A 69 -15.22 8.72 -11.37
N ARG A 70 -16.35 9.37 -11.03
CA ARG A 70 -16.91 9.37 -9.67
C ARG A 70 -17.27 7.97 -9.17
N PHE A 71 -18.02 7.20 -9.96
CA PHE A 71 -18.42 5.84 -9.60
C PHE A 71 -17.21 4.96 -9.28
N ARG A 72 -16.10 5.17 -9.99
CA ARG A 72 -14.86 4.42 -9.76
C ARG A 72 -14.06 4.92 -8.59
N LEU A 73 -14.00 6.23 -8.35
CA LEU A 73 -13.45 6.76 -7.10
C LEU A 73 -14.22 6.24 -5.89
N GLU A 74 -15.56 6.15 -6.00
CA GLU A 74 -16.41 5.55 -4.98
C GLU A 74 -16.12 4.05 -4.81
N ALA A 75 -15.99 3.31 -5.91
CA ALA A 75 -15.62 1.90 -5.87
C ALA A 75 -14.22 1.68 -5.28
N GLU A 76 -13.25 2.53 -5.60
CA GLU A 76 -11.91 2.49 -5.02
C GLU A 76 -11.94 2.86 -3.53
N ALA A 77 -12.73 3.87 -3.15
CA ALA A 77 -12.94 4.22 -1.76
C ALA A 77 -13.59 3.06 -0.97
N MET A 78 -14.59 2.39 -1.55
CA MET A 78 -15.19 1.18 -0.97
C MET A 78 -14.18 0.03 -0.89
N ASP A 79 -13.36 -0.16 -1.92
CA ASP A 79 -12.30 -1.16 -1.93
C ASP A 79 -11.26 -0.87 -0.83
N LEU A 80 -10.87 0.40 -0.65
CA LEU A 80 -9.95 0.86 0.38
C LEU A 80 -10.53 0.68 1.79
N GLN A 81 -11.82 0.92 1.97
CA GLN A 81 -12.52 0.68 3.24
C GLN A 81 -12.57 -0.81 3.60
N ASN A 82 -12.69 -1.69 2.60
CA ASN A 82 -12.69 -3.14 2.78
C ASN A 82 -11.29 -3.76 2.81
N THR A 83 -10.25 -2.94 2.65
CA THR A 83 -8.86 -3.36 2.62
C THR A 83 -8.19 -3.04 3.94
N PHE A 84 -7.54 -4.05 4.54
CA PHE A 84 -6.75 -3.83 5.75
C PHE A 84 -5.40 -3.18 5.37
N GLN A 85 -5.18 -1.95 5.80
CA GLN A 85 -4.01 -1.16 5.40
C GLN A 85 -2.86 -1.34 6.40
N VAL A 86 -1.73 -1.85 5.92
CA VAL A 86 -0.52 -2.10 6.71
C VAL A 86 0.58 -1.17 6.23
N LEU A 87 1.06 -0.30 7.11
CA LEU A 87 2.11 0.66 6.80
C LEU A 87 3.45 0.22 7.41
N PHE A 88 4.44 -0.03 6.57
CA PHE A 88 5.82 -0.29 6.95
C PHE A 88 6.59 1.04 7.00
N LEU A 89 7.16 1.34 8.16
CA LEU A 89 7.99 2.52 8.39
C LEU A 89 9.40 2.08 8.78
N GLY A 90 10.41 2.69 8.17
CA GLY A 90 11.80 2.51 8.56
C GLY A 90 12.67 3.61 7.94
N PRO A 91 13.85 3.89 8.51
CA PRO A 91 14.79 4.82 7.88
C PRO A 91 15.26 4.30 6.52
N GLY A 92 15.88 5.18 5.73
CA GLY A 92 16.36 4.83 4.38
C GLY A 92 17.39 3.68 4.34
N SER A 93 18.11 3.44 5.44
CA SER A 93 19.03 2.29 5.59
C SER A 93 18.29 0.95 5.64
N VAL A 94 17.01 0.94 6.02
CA VAL A 94 16.22 -0.28 6.18
C VAL A 94 15.49 -0.57 4.88
N SER A 95 15.68 -1.78 4.36
CA SER A 95 15.12 -2.25 3.10
C SER A 95 13.62 -2.62 3.24
N THR A 96 12.81 -1.69 3.75
CA THR A 96 11.36 -1.83 3.92
C THR A 96 10.67 -2.19 2.62
N ARG A 97 11.07 -1.57 1.50
CA ARG A 97 10.56 -1.89 0.16
C ARG A 97 10.85 -3.35 -0.25
N ALA A 98 12.04 -3.85 0.02
CA ALA A 98 12.40 -5.24 -0.27
C ALA A 98 11.56 -6.21 0.57
N LEU A 99 11.41 -5.92 1.87
CA LEU A 99 10.57 -6.71 2.77
C LEU A 99 9.12 -6.77 2.29
N VAL A 100 8.53 -5.64 1.89
CA VAL A 100 7.14 -5.59 1.40
C VAL A 100 6.99 -6.33 0.07
N ARG A 101 7.95 -6.21 -0.85
CA ARG A 101 7.97 -7.00 -2.10
C ARG A 101 7.99 -8.50 -1.80
N GLU A 102 8.88 -8.93 -0.91
CA GLU A 102 9.04 -10.34 -0.57
C GLU A 102 7.80 -10.91 0.12
N LEU A 103 7.19 -10.12 1.01
CA LEU A 103 5.90 -10.43 1.61
C LEU A 103 4.81 -10.64 0.54
N CYS A 104 4.71 -9.72 -0.42
CA CYS A 104 3.75 -9.82 -1.52
C CYS A 104 4.01 -11.02 -2.44
N SER A 105 5.27 -11.36 -2.72
CA SER A 105 5.66 -12.56 -3.46
C SER A 105 5.25 -13.85 -2.75
N THR A 106 5.48 -13.92 -1.43
CA THR A 106 5.11 -15.06 -0.59
C THR A 106 3.59 -15.25 -0.55
N LEU A 107 2.83 -14.16 -0.37
CA LEU A 107 1.36 -14.21 -0.35
C LEU A 107 0.76 -14.58 -1.70
N SER A 108 1.40 -14.19 -2.81
CA SER A 108 0.93 -14.54 -4.16
C SER A 108 1.06 -16.03 -4.45
N SER A 109 2.15 -16.65 -4.00
CA SER A 109 2.40 -18.08 -4.19
C SER A 109 1.38 -18.95 -3.46
N ASP A 110 0.98 -18.57 -2.25
CA ASP A 110 -0.07 -19.27 -1.48
C ASP A 110 -1.47 -19.13 -2.10
N ASN A 111 -1.78 -17.97 -2.68
CA ASN A 111 -3.10 -17.71 -3.26
C ASN A 111 -3.29 -18.38 -4.63
N LYS A 112 -2.24 -18.55 -5.42
CA LYS A 112 -2.29 -19.27 -6.71
C LYS A 112 -2.83 -20.70 -6.55
N ARG A 113 -2.59 -21.36 -5.41
CA ARG A 113 -3.09 -22.73 -5.14
C ARG A 113 -4.57 -22.80 -4.77
N ARG A 114 -5.21 -21.71 -4.32
CA ARG A 114 -6.60 -21.73 -3.81
C ARG A 114 -7.61 -20.91 -4.62
N PHE A 115 -7.18 -19.86 -5.32
CA PHE A 115 -8.09 -18.91 -5.99
C PHE A 115 -8.27 -19.11 -7.49
N PHE A 116 -7.59 -20.08 -8.11
CA PHE A 116 -7.62 -20.31 -9.56
C PHE A 116 -8.96 -20.77 -10.15
N ARG A 117 -10.06 -20.78 -9.36
CA ARG A 117 -11.38 -21.19 -9.84
C ARG A 117 -12.44 -20.09 -9.94
N ARG A 118 -12.25 -18.85 -9.47
CA ARG A 118 -13.35 -17.84 -9.55
C ARG A 118 -13.04 -16.36 -9.77
N ASN A 119 -11.82 -15.85 -9.56
CA ASN A 119 -11.59 -14.38 -9.56
C ASN A 119 -10.31 -13.90 -10.28
N VAL A 120 -9.86 -14.61 -11.33
CA VAL A 120 -8.61 -14.31 -12.07
C VAL A 120 -8.60 -12.93 -12.78
N ARG A 121 -9.67 -12.14 -12.75
CA ARG A 121 -9.74 -10.85 -13.47
C ARG A 121 -9.24 -9.60 -12.71
N ARG A 122 -8.94 -9.68 -11.41
CA ARG A 122 -8.40 -8.53 -10.65
C ARG A 122 -6.99 -8.83 -10.15
N SER A 123 -6.05 -8.73 -11.09
CA SER A 123 -4.61 -8.93 -10.89
C SER A 123 -4.07 -8.14 -9.70
N SER A 124 -3.17 -8.75 -8.95
CA SER A 124 -2.26 -8.08 -8.02
C SER A 124 -1.38 -7.10 -8.79
N THR A 125 -1.85 -5.87 -8.98
CA THR A 125 -1.03 -4.79 -9.52
C THR A 125 -0.01 -4.38 -8.46
N ILE A 126 1.27 -4.64 -8.73
CA ILE A 126 2.38 -3.97 -8.07
C ILE A 126 2.50 -2.63 -8.81
N SER A 127 2.01 -1.54 -8.22
CA SER A 127 2.26 -0.20 -8.75
C SER A 127 3.45 0.41 -8.04
N GLU A 128 4.46 0.77 -8.83
CA GLU A 128 5.55 1.61 -8.34
C GLU A 128 5.17 3.06 -8.61
N GLU A 129 4.56 3.70 -7.62
CA GLU A 129 4.23 5.12 -7.71
C GLU A 129 5.34 5.93 -7.02
N GLU A 130 6.26 6.47 -7.81
CA GLU A 130 7.19 7.50 -7.34
C GLU A 130 6.45 8.83 -7.20
N PHE A 131 5.89 9.08 -6.01
CA PHE A 131 5.37 10.38 -5.64
C PHE A 131 6.52 11.30 -5.22
N VAL A 132 6.89 12.27 -6.06
CA VAL A 132 7.77 13.38 -5.69
C VAL A 132 6.90 14.58 -5.36
N VAL A 133 6.51 14.73 -4.10
CA VAL A 133 5.86 15.96 -3.62
C VAL A 133 6.67 16.52 -2.46
N GLY A 134 7.37 17.63 -2.76
CA GLY A 134 7.80 18.66 -1.81
C GLY A 134 8.40 18.18 -0.49
N ALA A 135 9.72 17.96 -0.51
CA ALA A 135 10.65 17.81 0.61
C ALA A 135 10.55 16.52 1.46
N GLU A 136 11.63 15.72 1.38
CA GLU A 136 12.12 14.72 2.35
C GLU A 136 11.49 13.32 2.44
N TRP A 137 10.55 12.93 1.56
CA TRP A 137 9.99 11.56 1.58
C TRP A 137 10.24 10.86 0.24
N SER A 138 11.29 10.03 0.19
CA SER A 138 11.65 9.23 -0.97
C SER A 138 10.78 7.97 -1.09
N ALA A 139 10.26 7.72 -2.30
CA ALA A 139 9.66 6.47 -2.80
C ALA A 139 8.60 5.78 -1.91
N ARG A 140 7.32 5.97 -2.26
CA ARG A 140 6.23 5.11 -1.75
C ARG A 140 6.19 3.83 -2.58
N PHE A 141 6.27 2.68 -1.90
CA PHE A 141 5.96 1.40 -2.54
C PHE A 141 4.63 0.90 -2.01
N GLN A 142 3.72 0.49 -2.89
CA GLN A 142 2.45 -0.11 -2.50
C GLN A 142 2.25 -1.43 -3.23
N CYS A 143 1.79 -2.45 -2.50
CA CYS A 143 1.30 -3.68 -3.11
C CYS A 143 0.03 -4.17 -2.43
N ASN A 144 -0.85 -4.77 -3.22
CA ASN A 144 -2.04 -5.43 -2.73
C ASN A 144 -1.76 -6.93 -2.56
N GLY A 145 -2.30 -7.52 -1.50
CA GLY A 145 -2.23 -8.96 -1.27
C GLY A 145 -3.47 -9.49 -0.55
N TYR A 146 -3.56 -10.81 -0.44
CA TYR A 146 -4.63 -11.49 0.29
C TYR A 146 -4.05 -12.38 1.38
N ILE A 147 -4.50 -12.18 2.61
CA ILE A 147 -4.17 -13.04 3.75
C ILE A 147 -5.48 -13.68 4.21
N ARG A 148 -5.58 -15.01 4.11
CA ARG A 148 -6.79 -15.79 4.47
C ARG A 148 -8.06 -15.28 3.76
N GLY A 149 -7.95 -14.92 2.47
CA GLY A 149 -9.07 -14.41 1.66
C GLY A 149 -9.47 -12.95 1.93
N ALA A 150 -8.87 -12.31 2.93
CA ALA A 150 -9.06 -10.89 3.21
C ALA A 150 -8.06 -10.03 2.43
N ARG A 151 -8.52 -8.95 1.80
CA ARG A 151 -7.66 -7.99 1.08
C ARG A 151 -6.84 -7.16 2.06
N HIS A 152 -5.56 -7.03 1.75
CA HIS A 152 -4.58 -6.23 2.47
C HIS A 152 -3.87 -5.31 1.47
N ARG A 153 -3.59 -4.07 1.87
CA ARG A 153 -2.74 -3.14 1.13
C ARG A 153 -1.53 -2.88 2.00
N PHE A 154 -0.36 -3.19 1.48
CA PHE A 154 0.91 -2.97 2.15
C PHE A 154 1.55 -1.74 1.54
N SER A 155 1.84 -0.75 2.37
CA SER A 155 2.52 0.49 1.98
C SER A 155 3.86 0.55 2.69
N SER A 156 4.92 0.87 1.96
CA SER A 156 6.24 1.12 2.52
C SER A 156 6.55 2.61 2.43
N LEU A 157 7.01 3.18 3.53
CA LEU A 157 7.40 4.58 3.60
C LEU A 157 8.75 4.69 4.31
N GLN A 158 9.73 5.24 3.60
CA GLN A 158 11.00 5.63 4.19
C GLN A 158 10.78 6.90 5.00
N VAL A 159 11.18 6.88 6.26
CA VAL A 159 11.03 7.99 7.19
C VAL A 159 12.36 8.66 7.46
N ALA A 160 12.32 9.96 7.75
CA ALA A 160 13.46 10.67 8.33
C ALA A 160 13.86 10.06 9.68
N THR A 161 15.13 10.23 10.07
CA THR A 161 15.68 9.69 11.32
C THR A 161 14.92 10.19 12.55
N THR A 162 14.53 11.47 12.57
CA THR A 162 13.81 12.06 13.70
C THR A 162 12.35 12.33 13.34
N PRO A 163 11.37 11.73 14.07
CA PRO A 163 9.97 12.02 13.84
C PRO A 163 9.63 13.44 14.26
N THR A 164 9.10 14.24 13.33
CA THR A 164 8.48 15.52 13.66
C THR A 164 6.97 15.35 13.86
N ARG A 165 6.34 16.25 14.64
CA ARG A 165 4.89 16.22 14.84
C ARG A 165 4.13 16.33 13.50
N GLY A 166 4.63 17.16 12.58
CA GLY A 166 4.05 17.33 11.24
C GLY A 166 4.24 16.09 10.37
N ALA A 167 5.37 15.40 10.48
CA ALA A 167 5.61 14.13 9.78
C ALA A 167 4.59 13.06 10.17
N VAL A 168 4.38 12.87 11.48
CA VAL A 168 3.40 11.89 11.99
C VAL A 168 1.99 12.23 11.52
N ALA A 169 1.57 13.50 11.65
CA ALA A 169 0.22 13.91 11.24
C ALA A 169 -0.05 13.64 9.76
N ARG A 170 0.90 14.00 8.88
CA ARG A 170 0.77 13.80 7.43
C ARG A 170 0.62 12.33 7.04
N ILE A 171 1.39 11.43 7.66
CA ILE A 171 1.25 9.98 7.42
C ILE A 171 -0.20 9.52 7.66
N TYR A 172 -0.84 10.01 8.73
CA TYR A 172 -2.21 9.64 9.07
C TYR A 172 -3.25 10.30 8.18
N GLU A 173 -3.01 11.52 7.74
CA GLU A 173 -3.88 12.23 6.79
C GLU A 173 -3.90 11.51 5.43
N GLU A 174 -2.76 10.94 5.02
CA GLU A 174 -2.63 10.32 3.69
C GLU A 174 -2.99 8.82 3.66
N ILE A 175 -2.49 8.02 4.60
CA ILE A 175 -2.51 6.55 4.49
C ILE A 175 -3.52 5.89 5.44
N VAL A 176 -4.02 6.58 6.47
CA VAL A 176 -4.99 6.05 7.47
C VAL A 176 -4.79 4.54 7.77
N PRO A 177 -3.61 4.13 8.26
CA PRO A 177 -3.28 2.72 8.39
C PRO A 177 -4.14 2.03 9.45
N ASP A 178 -4.51 0.76 9.22
CA ASP A 178 -5.12 -0.08 10.25
C ASP A 178 -4.06 -0.76 11.14
N MET A 179 -2.81 -0.82 10.67
CA MET A 179 -1.67 -1.34 11.41
C MET A 179 -0.38 -0.68 10.95
N VAL A 180 0.54 -0.41 11.88
CA VAL A 180 1.89 0.09 11.58
C VAL A 180 2.94 -0.96 11.93
N VAL A 181 3.89 -1.15 11.04
CA VAL A 181 5.03 -2.06 11.19
C VAL A 181 6.29 -1.21 11.15
N LEU A 182 6.96 -1.10 12.29
CA LEU A 182 8.21 -0.35 12.42
C LEU A 182 9.37 -1.31 12.14
N CYS A 183 10.26 -0.92 11.25
CA CYS A 183 11.37 -1.74 10.78
C CYS A 183 12.69 -1.06 11.15
N CYS A 184 13.63 -1.83 11.68
CA CYS A 184 15.02 -1.45 11.84
C CYS A 184 15.94 -2.51 11.24
N ASP A 185 17.19 -2.14 10.97
CA ASP A 185 18.27 -3.05 10.63
C ASP A 185 19.03 -3.37 11.91
N TYR A 186 19.23 -4.64 12.17
CA TYR A 186 19.97 -5.15 13.32
C TYR A 186 21.43 -4.66 13.34
N HIS A 187 22.02 -4.41 12.18
CA HIS A 187 23.40 -3.96 12.05
C HIS A 187 23.56 -2.44 12.12
N ASP A 188 22.44 -1.69 12.16
CA ASP A 188 22.42 -0.23 12.25
C ASP A 188 21.76 0.21 13.58
N PRO A 189 22.56 0.51 14.62
CA PRO A 189 22.05 0.96 15.91
C PRO A 189 21.22 2.25 15.79
N GLU A 190 21.57 3.13 14.83
CA GLU A 190 20.83 4.36 14.61
C GLU A 190 19.44 4.05 14.07
N SER A 191 19.31 3.05 13.18
CA SER A 191 18.00 2.62 12.69
C SER A 191 17.09 2.13 13.81
N PHE A 192 17.64 1.38 14.78
CA PHE A 192 16.91 0.90 15.94
C PHE A 192 16.48 2.06 16.85
N MET A 193 17.38 3.01 17.13
CA MET A 193 17.03 4.20 17.90
C MET A 193 15.96 5.04 17.21
N ASN A 194 16.00 5.14 15.88
CA ASN A 194 14.98 5.81 15.09
C ASN A 194 13.63 5.07 15.18
N MET A 195 13.62 3.74 15.10
CA MET A 195 12.43 2.92 15.31
C MET A 195 11.76 3.22 16.66
N VAL A 196 12.54 3.29 17.74
CA VAL A 196 12.05 3.62 19.09
C VAL A 196 11.49 5.05 19.16
N ARG A 197 12.18 6.03 18.57
CA ARG A 197 11.70 7.42 18.49
C ARG A 197 10.37 7.50 17.76
N TRP A 198 10.24 6.81 16.62
CA TRP A 198 9.02 6.72 15.84
C TRP A 198 7.89 6.05 16.62
N ASP A 199 8.14 4.92 17.29
CA ASP A 199 7.14 4.26 18.13
C ASP A 199 6.61 5.20 19.22
N LYS A 200 7.50 5.91 19.91
CA LYS A 200 7.12 6.90 20.94
C LYS A 200 6.26 8.04 20.35
N ALA A 201 6.64 8.58 19.19
CA ALA A 201 5.88 9.64 18.53
C ALA A 201 4.50 9.14 18.07
N LEU A 202 4.42 7.92 17.55
CA LEU A 202 3.16 7.30 17.12
C LEU A 202 2.24 6.99 18.29
N ARG A 203 2.75 6.55 19.45
CA ARG A 203 1.94 6.30 20.66
C ARG A 203 1.13 7.51 21.11
N LEU A 204 1.67 8.72 20.93
CA LEU A 204 1.00 9.97 21.34
C LEU A 204 -0.18 10.34 20.44
N ARG A 205 -0.23 9.83 19.20
CA ARG A 205 -1.17 10.28 18.17
C ARG A 205 -2.01 9.17 17.57
N CYS A 206 -1.54 7.93 17.67
CA CYS A 206 -2.14 6.80 16.99
C CYS A 206 -2.49 5.65 17.92
N LYS A 207 -3.72 5.19 17.79
CA LYS A 207 -4.29 4.07 18.53
C LYS A 207 -4.30 2.75 17.75
N VAL A 208 -3.66 2.71 16.57
CA VAL A 208 -3.62 1.49 15.75
C VAL A 208 -2.58 0.50 16.30
N PRO A 209 -2.77 -0.81 16.11
CA PRO A 209 -1.79 -1.82 16.43
C PRO A 209 -0.43 -1.53 15.79
N ARG A 210 0.64 -1.85 16.54
CA ARG A 210 2.03 -1.66 16.11
C ARG A 210 2.81 -2.97 16.25
N MET A 211 3.68 -3.24 15.30
CA MET A 211 4.62 -4.35 15.31
C MET A 211 6.03 -3.82 15.09
N TRP A 212 7.04 -4.44 15.70
CA TRP A 212 8.44 -4.15 15.42
C TRP A 212 9.05 -5.32 14.64
N ILE A 213 9.77 -5.00 13.57
CA ILE A 213 10.53 -5.94 12.77
C ILE A 213 12.00 -5.53 12.85
N VAL A 214 12.83 -6.48 13.26
CA VAL A 214 14.28 -6.33 13.26
C VAL A 214 14.80 -7.16 12.09
N GLN A 215 15.31 -6.49 11.05
CA GLN A 215 15.89 -7.15 9.90
C GLN A 215 17.31 -7.59 10.23
N ILE A 216 17.61 -8.87 10.03
CA ILE A 216 18.94 -9.44 10.22
C ILE A 216 19.49 -9.78 8.84
N HIS A 217 20.72 -9.38 8.56
CA HIS A 217 21.42 -9.74 7.33
C HIS A 217 22.52 -10.74 7.68
N SER A 218 22.22 -12.04 7.53
CA SER A 218 23.09 -13.16 7.93
C SER A 218 24.42 -13.24 7.18
N GLY A 219 24.58 -12.48 6.08
CA GLY A 219 25.84 -12.36 5.35
C GLY A 219 26.89 -11.44 5.97
N LEU A 220 26.57 -10.73 7.06
CA LEU A 220 27.45 -9.73 7.72
C LEU A 220 27.92 -10.17 9.13
N ASP A 221 27.56 -11.37 9.56
CA ASP A 221 27.57 -11.83 10.96
C ASP A 221 28.95 -12.17 11.57
N GLU A 222 30.06 -11.74 10.98
CA GLU A 222 31.41 -11.96 11.55
C GLU A 222 32.02 -10.73 12.25
N SER A 223 31.33 -9.58 12.31
CA SER A 223 31.92 -8.37 12.89
C SER A 223 31.64 -8.20 14.41
N PRO A 224 32.64 -7.81 15.24
CA PRO A 224 32.48 -7.58 16.69
C PRO A 224 31.43 -6.52 17.05
N SER A 225 31.14 -5.60 16.12
CA SER A 225 30.08 -4.58 16.24
C SER A 225 28.70 -5.19 16.48
N VAL A 226 28.42 -6.36 15.91
CA VAL A 226 27.11 -7.04 15.99
C VAL A 226 26.78 -7.48 17.43
N LEU A 227 27.78 -7.92 18.19
CA LEU A 227 27.60 -8.38 19.58
C LEU A 227 27.21 -7.24 20.54
N ASN A 228 27.71 -6.03 20.30
CA ASN A 228 27.34 -4.86 21.11
C ASN A 228 25.92 -4.37 20.82
N VAL A 229 25.45 -4.53 19.58
CA VAL A 229 24.08 -4.19 19.20
C VAL A 229 23.11 -5.23 19.76
N ALA A 230 23.46 -6.52 19.75
CA ALA A 230 22.67 -7.58 20.38
C ALA A 230 22.31 -7.25 21.83
N GLY A 231 23.30 -6.94 22.67
CA GLY A 231 23.09 -6.61 24.08
C GLY A 231 22.33 -5.30 24.29
N SER A 232 22.54 -4.32 23.41
CA SER A 232 21.81 -3.04 23.46
C SER A 232 20.34 -3.21 23.06
N VAL A 233 20.08 -4.00 22.02
CA VAL A 233 18.74 -4.35 21.54
C VAL A 233 18.03 -5.17 22.59
N GLU A 234 18.63 -6.22 23.14
CA GLU A 234 18.04 -7.03 24.21
C GLU A 234 17.71 -6.20 25.46
N LYS A 235 18.61 -5.30 25.87
CA LYS A 235 18.35 -4.41 27.00
C LYS A 235 17.22 -3.42 26.72
N VAL A 236 17.24 -2.74 25.58
CA VAL A 236 16.17 -1.80 25.21
C VAL A 236 14.85 -2.54 24.98
N LEU A 237 14.88 -3.79 24.50
CA LEU A 237 13.71 -4.66 24.39
C LEU A 237 13.19 -5.04 25.76
N ALA A 238 14.06 -5.43 26.70
CA ALA A 238 13.66 -5.72 28.07
C ALA A 238 13.08 -4.48 28.75
N ASP A 239 13.72 -3.31 28.57
CA ASP A 239 13.24 -2.02 29.10
C ASP A 239 11.92 -1.61 28.43
N ALA A 240 11.77 -1.81 27.12
CA ALA A 240 10.54 -1.55 26.38
C ALA A 240 9.43 -2.50 26.83
N GLN A 241 9.70 -3.79 27.00
CA GLN A 241 8.73 -4.77 27.51
C GLN A 241 8.33 -4.47 28.95
N ALA A 242 9.29 -4.07 29.80
CA ALA A 242 9.05 -3.69 31.18
C ALA A 242 8.26 -2.36 31.29
N SER A 243 8.55 -1.38 30.44
CA SER A 243 7.82 -0.11 30.36
C SER A 243 6.48 -0.21 29.59
N VAL A 244 6.26 -1.31 28.86
CA VAL A 244 4.99 -1.69 28.23
C VAL A 244 4.08 -2.44 29.22
N SER A 245 4.30 -2.30 30.54
CA SER A 245 3.32 -2.59 31.59
C SER A 245 2.09 -1.67 31.55
N PHE A 246 1.62 -1.30 30.36
CA PHE A 246 0.39 -0.57 30.10
C PHE A 246 -0.56 -1.52 29.39
N GLN A 247 -1.68 -1.80 30.05
CA GLN A 247 -2.78 -2.69 29.67
C GLN A 247 -3.52 -2.26 28.38
N ALA A 248 -2.80 -2.06 27.28
CA ALA A 248 -3.41 -1.88 25.97
C ALA A 248 -3.53 -3.26 25.29
N PRO A 249 -4.67 -3.62 24.70
CA PRO A 249 -4.87 -4.93 24.04
C PRO A 249 -4.02 -5.14 22.77
N TRP A 250 -3.06 -4.26 22.48
CA TRP A 250 -2.24 -4.24 21.27
C TRP A 250 -0.77 -4.49 21.66
N SER A 251 -0.39 -5.76 21.77
CA SER A 251 0.98 -6.19 22.07
C SER A 251 1.93 -5.80 20.94
N VAL A 252 3.07 -5.16 21.26
CA VAL A 252 4.20 -5.07 20.32
C VAL A 252 4.67 -6.50 20.05
N GLN A 253 4.50 -6.97 18.82
CA GLN A 253 5.04 -8.25 18.38
C GLN A 253 6.40 -7.99 17.74
N GLN A 254 7.39 -8.77 18.16
CA GLN A 254 8.72 -8.75 17.58
C GLN A 254 8.85 -9.92 16.61
N VAL A 255 9.35 -9.63 15.41
CA VAL A 255 9.74 -10.66 14.46
C VAL A 255 11.11 -10.33 13.90
N CYS A 256 12.05 -11.25 14.08
CA CYS A 256 13.34 -11.19 13.40
C CYS A 256 13.16 -11.75 11.99
N VAL A 257 13.55 -10.98 10.98
CA VAL A 257 13.43 -11.41 9.59
C VAL A 257 14.80 -11.43 8.96
N ASP A 258 15.19 -12.58 8.44
CA ASP A 258 16.37 -12.65 7.58
C ASP A 258 15.98 -12.16 6.19
N GLY A 259 16.56 -11.02 5.78
CA GLY A 259 16.23 -10.37 4.52
C GLY A 259 16.56 -11.20 3.27
N TRP A 260 17.41 -12.23 3.39
CA TRP A 260 17.87 -13.04 2.26
C TRP A 260 17.22 -14.42 2.20
N PHE A 261 16.82 -14.97 3.35
CA PHE A 261 16.38 -16.38 3.44
C PHE A 261 14.89 -16.57 3.78
N ASN A 262 14.08 -15.49 3.78
CA ASN A 262 12.65 -15.55 4.09
C ASN A 262 12.31 -16.10 5.49
N VAL A 263 13.31 -16.23 6.36
CA VAL A 263 13.14 -16.71 7.74
C VAL A 263 12.38 -15.64 8.52
N GLY A 264 11.33 -16.05 9.24
CA GLY A 264 10.50 -15.15 10.05
C GLY A 264 9.36 -14.45 9.30
N LEU A 265 9.35 -14.41 7.97
CA LEU A 265 8.30 -13.75 7.19
C LEU A 265 6.91 -14.37 7.43
N SER A 266 6.85 -15.69 7.67
CA SER A 266 5.61 -16.38 8.02
C SER A 266 5.03 -15.91 9.37
N GLU A 267 5.87 -15.54 10.33
CA GLU A 267 5.44 -14.97 11.60
C GLU A 267 4.91 -13.54 11.41
N VAL A 268 5.53 -12.74 10.54
CA VAL A 268 4.99 -11.43 10.12
C VAL A 268 3.58 -11.60 9.53
N VAL A 269 3.40 -12.54 8.60
CA VAL A 269 2.07 -12.82 8.00
C VAL A 269 1.06 -13.27 9.06
N LYS A 270 1.44 -14.17 9.97
CA LYS A 270 0.56 -14.62 11.07
C LYS A 270 0.18 -13.46 11.98
N ALA A 271 1.12 -12.59 12.32
CA ALA A 271 0.93 -11.44 13.17
C ALA A 271 0.00 -10.39 12.52
N ILE A 272 0.21 -10.06 11.24
CA ILE A 272 -0.70 -9.21 10.46
C ILE A 272 -2.10 -9.85 10.39
N SER A 273 -2.16 -11.17 10.15
CA SER A 273 -3.44 -11.90 10.07
C SER A 273 -4.24 -11.82 11.38
N ARG A 274 -3.58 -12.00 12.54
CA ARG A 274 -4.23 -11.90 13.86
C ARG A 274 -4.79 -10.50 14.12
N ASN A 275 -4.02 -9.46 13.76
CA ASN A 275 -4.45 -8.07 13.92
C ASN A 275 -5.61 -7.73 12.97
N SER A 276 -5.50 -8.13 11.70
CA SER A 276 -6.55 -7.96 10.68
C SER A 276 -7.87 -8.62 11.10
N TYR A 277 -7.81 -9.84 11.63
CA TYR A 277 -8.99 -10.55 12.14
C TYR A 277 -9.62 -9.83 13.35
N SER A 278 -8.78 -9.39 14.30
CA SER A 278 -9.24 -8.68 15.50
C SER A 278 -9.89 -7.34 15.15
N HIS A 279 -9.28 -6.58 14.23
CA HIS A 279 -9.82 -5.32 13.72
C HIS A 279 -11.16 -5.51 13.01
N ARG A 280 -11.26 -6.51 12.13
CA ARG A 280 -12.53 -6.86 11.47
C ARG A 280 -13.60 -7.23 12.49
N ARG A 281 -13.27 -8.06 13.50
CA ARG A 281 -14.23 -8.46 14.54
C ARG A 281 -14.72 -7.26 15.36
N ALA A 282 -13.86 -6.29 15.66
CA ALA A 282 -14.24 -5.07 16.37
C ALA A 282 -15.16 -4.19 15.52
N ASN A 283 -14.86 -4.00 14.23
CA ASN A 283 -15.65 -3.13 13.35
C ASN A 283 -16.93 -3.79 12.82
N TRP A 284 -16.95 -5.12 12.65
CA TRP A 284 -18.12 -5.87 12.16
C TRP A 284 -19.33 -5.73 13.09
N ARG A 285 -19.11 -5.53 14.40
CA ARG A 285 -20.19 -5.35 15.38
C ARG A 285 -20.89 -4.00 15.31
N GLY A 286 -20.47 -3.06 14.44
CA GLY A 286 -21.09 -1.74 14.27
C GLY A 286 -21.42 -1.34 12.83
N SER A 287 -21.36 -2.26 11.87
CA SER A 287 -21.28 -1.94 10.43
C SER A 287 -22.61 -1.56 9.73
N ILE A 288 -23.71 -1.35 10.45
CA ILE A 288 -24.94 -0.87 9.79
C ILE A 288 -24.98 0.67 9.69
N ASP A 289 -24.29 1.41 10.59
CA ASP A 289 -24.43 2.88 10.67
C ASP A 289 -23.10 3.67 10.82
N GLN A 290 -21.92 3.05 10.64
CA GLN A 290 -20.67 3.84 10.74
C GLN A 290 -20.49 4.78 9.54
N PRO A 291 -20.24 6.09 9.77
CA PRO A 291 -19.95 7.01 8.68
C PRO A 291 -18.69 6.54 7.95
N LEU A 292 -18.76 6.55 6.60
CA LEU A 292 -17.64 6.23 5.71
C LEU A 292 -16.35 6.87 6.26
N LYS A 293 -15.27 6.08 6.40
CA LYS A 293 -13.93 6.63 6.70
C LYS A 293 -13.73 7.80 5.74
N LYS A 294 -13.65 9.02 6.28
CA LYS A 294 -13.35 10.22 5.49
C LYS A 294 -11.91 10.09 5.02
N HIS A 295 -11.70 9.31 3.96
CA HIS A 295 -10.52 9.49 3.14
C HIS A 295 -10.64 10.90 2.60
N SER A 296 -9.73 11.79 2.99
CA SER A 296 -9.57 13.05 2.28
C SER A 296 -9.24 12.67 0.85
N ILE A 297 -10.26 12.65 0.00
CA ILE A 297 -10.07 12.79 -1.43
C ILE A 297 -9.24 14.06 -1.51
N VAL A 298 -7.94 13.90 -1.83
CA VAL A 298 -7.01 15.01 -1.96
C VAL A 298 -7.70 15.96 -2.93
N LYS A 299 -8.24 17.06 -2.41
CA LYS A 299 -8.83 18.08 -3.25
C LYS A 299 -7.66 18.56 -4.08
N ARG A 300 -7.68 18.25 -5.37
CA ARG A 300 -6.68 18.78 -6.33
C ARG A 300 -6.60 20.27 -6.03
N PRO A 301 -5.40 20.85 -5.84
CA PRO A 301 -5.29 22.30 -5.80
C PRO A 301 -5.92 22.79 -7.10
N GLU A 302 -7.05 23.47 -7.00
CA GLU A 302 -7.63 24.16 -8.15
C GLU A 302 -6.51 25.04 -8.67
N LYS A 303 -6.00 24.72 -9.87
CA LYS A 303 -5.05 25.60 -10.55
C LYS A 303 -5.76 26.95 -10.60
N ALA A 304 -5.27 27.90 -9.82
CA ALA A 304 -5.70 29.29 -9.91
C ALA A 304 -5.39 29.70 -11.35
N THR A 305 -6.42 29.69 -12.20
CA THR A 305 -6.33 30.28 -13.53
C THR A 305 -6.12 31.76 -13.28
N GLU A 306 -4.86 32.19 -13.33
CA GLU A 306 -4.51 33.60 -13.51
C GLU A 306 -5.29 34.10 -14.72
N LYS A 307 -6.31 34.91 -14.43
CA LYS A 307 -6.84 35.85 -15.40
C LYS A 307 -5.73 36.87 -15.66
N ALA A 308 -4.87 36.55 -16.62
CA ALA A 308 -4.13 37.59 -17.33
C ALA A 308 -5.16 38.38 -18.15
N GLY A 309 -5.63 39.48 -17.59
CA GLY A 309 -6.42 40.50 -18.26
C GLY A 309 -5.71 41.84 -18.13
N ALA A 310 -5.57 42.51 -19.29
CA ALA A 310 -4.85 43.75 -19.61
C ALA A 310 -3.35 43.58 -19.91
#